data_AF-L5KX89-F1
#
_entry.id   AF-L5KX89-F1
#
_cell.length_a   1.000
_cell.length_b   1.000
_cell.length_c   1.000
_cell.angle_alpha   90.00
_cell.angle_beta   90.00
_cell.angle_gamma   90.00
#
_symmetry.space_group_name_H-M   'P 1'
#
loop_
_entity.id
_entity.type
_entity.pdbx_description
1 polymer ?
#
loop_
_entity_poly.entity_id
_entity_poly.type
_entity_poly.pdbx_seq_one_letter_code
_entity_poly.pdbx_strand_id
1 'polypeptide(L)'
;MPFAFCTREKLPWTEFAESAEDGPTTRFCQKLAKKHDMVVVSPILERDGEHGDVLWNTAVVISNSGAVLGKTRKNHIPRVGDFNESTYYMEGNLGHPVFQTQFGRIAVNICYGRHHPLNWLMYSINGAEIIFNPSATIGALSESMWPVEARNAAIANHCFTCAINRVGKEHFPNEFTSGDGKKAHHDFGYFYGSSYVAAPDSSRTPGLSRNREGLLVAELNLNLCRQINDIWNFKMTGRYEMYARELAEAVKPNYSPNIVKE
;
A
#
# COMPACT_ATOMS: atom_id res chain seq x y z
N MET A 1 12.01 10.44 -5.90
CA MET A 1 11.60 11.47 -4.92
C MET A 1 11.93 10.98 -3.50
N PRO A 2 12.56 11.83 -2.65
CA PRO A 2 12.65 11.59 -1.20
C PRO A 2 11.25 11.48 -0.56
N PHE A 3 11.13 10.87 0.62
CA PHE A 3 9.88 10.89 1.39
C PHE A 3 9.76 12.22 2.17
N ALA A 4 9.56 13.32 1.45
CA ALA A 4 9.65 14.67 1.99
C ALA A 4 8.45 15.12 2.84
N PHE A 5 7.43 14.27 3.02
CA PHE A 5 6.16 14.68 3.64
C PHE A 5 6.29 15.11 5.12
N CYS A 6 7.37 14.71 5.79
CA CYS A 6 7.69 15.16 7.15
C CYS A 6 7.91 16.67 7.28
N THR A 7 8.45 17.28 6.24
CA THR A 7 8.76 18.72 6.21
C THR A 7 7.50 19.57 6.21
N ARG A 8 6.38 19.03 5.71
CA ARG A 8 5.12 19.74 5.42
C ARG A 8 5.26 20.89 4.40
N GLU A 9 6.45 21.08 3.85
CA GLU A 9 6.72 22.12 2.87
C GLU A 9 6.07 21.75 1.53
N LYS A 10 5.38 22.69 0.89
CA LYS A 10 4.85 22.41 -0.44
C LYS A 10 5.95 22.43 -1.49
N LEU A 11 6.78 23.47 -1.53
CA LEU A 11 7.82 23.62 -2.53
C LEU A 11 9.20 23.23 -1.99
N PRO A 12 10.08 22.64 -2.82
CA PRO A 12 9.83 22.20 -4.20
C PRO A 12 9.15 20.81 -4.28
N TRP A 13 8.74 20.22 -3.15
CA TRP A 13 8.33 18.82 -3.09
C TRP A 13 7.11 18.49 -3.97
N THR A 14 6.16 19.40 -4.14
CA THR A 14 5.02 19.20 -5.03
C THR A 14 5.38 19.21 -6.52
N GLU A 15 6.57 19.67 -6.91
CA GLU A 15 7.05 19.62 -8.30
C GLU A 15 7.41 18.20 -8.76
N PHE A 16 7.64 17.28 -7.82
CA PHE A 16 7.79 15.86 -8.14
C PHE A 16 6.46 15.18 -8.53
N ALA A 17 5.32 15.87 -8.36
CA ALA A 17 4.04 15.32 -8.76
C ALA A 17 3.93 15.30 -10.29
N GLU A 18 3.62 14.15 -10.85
CA GLU A 18 3.54 13.91 -12.29
C GLU A 18 2.15 13.37 -12.65
N SER A 19 1.75 13.46 -13.91
CA SER A 19 0.55 12.77 -14.37
C SER A 19 0.73 11.24 -14.29
N ALA A 20 -0.31 10.53 -13.87
CA ALA A 20 -0.25 9.08 -13.71
C ALA A 20 -0.14 8.34 -15.05
N GLU A 21 -0.83 8.79 -16.08
CA GLU A 21 -0.91 8.10 -17.37
C GLU A 21 0.24 8.48 -18.32
N ASP A 22 0.66 9.74 -18.35
CA ASP A 22 1.62 10.28 -19.31
C ASP A 22 2.83 10.99 -18.67
N GLY A 23 2.97 10.92 -17.34
CA GLY A 23 4.16 11.39 -16.62
C GLY A 23 5.45 10.75 -17.12
N PRO A 24 6.61 11.43 -17.00
CA PRO A 24 7.89 10.90 -17.45
C PRO A 24 8.22 9.55 -16.79
N THR A 25 7.85 9.36 -15.52
CA THR A 25 8.05 8.08 -14.82
C THR A 25 7.23 6.95 -15.45
N THR A 26 5.93 7.15 -15.72
CA THR A 26 5.09 6.13 -16.37
C THR A 26 5.60 5.80 -17.77
N ARG A 27 5.96 6.79 -18.59
CA ARG A 27 6.53 6.55 -19.92
C ARG A 27 7.83 5.77 -19.89
N PHE A 28 8.67 6.01 -18.89
CA PHE A 28 9.87 5.20 -18.65
C PHE A 28 9.50 3.75 -18.30
N CYS A 29 8.54 3.54 -17.38
CA CYS A 29 8.05 2.21 -17.02
C CYS A 29 7.42 1.46 -18.19
N GLN A 30 6.65 2.11 -19.07
CA GLN A 30 6.06 1.50 -20.27
C GLN A 30 7.11 0.93 -21.21
N LYS A 31 8.22 1.65 -21.43
CA LYS A 31 9.34 1.18 -22.26
C LYS A 31 9.98 -0.08 -21.67
N LEU A 32 10.22 -0.08 -20.35
CA LEU A 32 10.81 -1.25 -19.67
C LEU A 32 9.84 -2.44 -19.63
N ALA A 33 8.57 -2.21 -19.30
CA ALA A 33 7.54 -3.23 -19.27
C ALA A 33 7.44 -3.98 -20.61
N LYS A 34 7.35 -3.22 -21.72
CA LYS A 34 7.30 -3.79 -23.08
C LYS A 34 8.59 -4.50 -23.46
N LYS A 35 9.75 -3.93 -23.13
CA LYS A 35 11.06 -4.50 -23.47
C LYS A 35 11.28 -5.85 -22.79
N HIS A 36 10.78 -6.00 -21.56
CA HIS A 36 11.05 -7.15 -20.70
C HIS A 36 9.85 -8.09 -20.55
N ASP A 37 8.76 -7.85 -21.30
CA ASP A 37 7.49 -8.58 -21.20
C ASP A 37 7.02 -8.77 -19.74
N MET A 38 7.06 -7.67 -18.97
CA MET A 38 6.82 -7.69 -17.54
C MET A 38 5.80 -6.62 -17.13
N VAL A 39 4.87 -6.98 -16.25
CA VAL A 39 3.99 -6.01 -15.61
C VAL A 39 4.79 -5.17 -14.60
N VAL A 40 4.62 -3.85 -14.63
CA VAL A 40 5.27 -2.92 -13.71
C VAL A 40 4.21 -2.20 -12.88
N VAL A 41 4.36 -2.25 -11.55
CA VAL A 41 3.57 -1.48 -10.59
C VAL A 41 4.43 -0.33 -10.07
N SER A 42 4.02 0.91 -10.31
CA SER A 42 4.82 2.11 -10.04
C SER A 42 4.09 3.09 -9.11
N PRO A 43 4.42 3.13 -7.80
CA PRO A 43 3.91 4.12 -6.85
C PRO A 43 4.57 5.49 -7.07
N ILE A 44 3.77 6.54 -7.24
CA ILE A 44 4.20 7.91 -7.50
C ILE A 44 3.35 8.93 -6.71
N LEU A 45 3.82 10.18 -6.68
CA LEU A 45 2.98 11.34 -6.38
C LEU A 45 2.31 11.77 -7.70
N GLU A 46 0.99 11.63 -7.78
CA GLU A 46 0.21 12.01 -8.93
C GLU A 46 -0.24 13.48 -8.83
N ARG A 47 -0.21 14.20 -9.95
CA ARG A 47 -0.93 15.46 -10.16
C ARG A 47 -2.05 15.24 -11.16
N ASP A 48 -3.29 15.44 -10.72
CA ASP A 48 -4.48 15.24 -11.54
C ASP A 48 -4.89 16.55 -12.23
N GLY A 49 -4.40 16.75 -13.46
CA GLY A 49 -4.67 17.97 -14.23
C GLY A 49 -6.14 18.14 -14.63
N GLU A 50 -6.91 17.05 -14.75
CA GLU A 50 -8.34 17.11 -15.08
C GLU A 50 -9.19 17.55 -13.88
N HIS A 51 -8.70 17.31 -12.66
CA HIS A 51 -9.40 17.63 -11.42
C HIS A 51 -8.69 18.74 -10.63
N GLY A 52 -8.28 19.80 -11.31
CA GLY A 52 -7.78 21.03 -10.67
C GLY A 52 -6.39 20.89 -10.04
N ASP A 53 -5.51 20.10 -10.67
CA ASP A 53 -4.12 19.85 -10.22
C ASP A 53 -4.00 19.26 -8.81
N VAL A 54 -5.05 18.57 -8.34
CA VAL A 54 -5.07 17.92 -7.03
C VAL A 54 -4.01 16.82 -7.00
N LEU A 55 -3.30 16.76 -5.88
CA LEU A 55 -2.27 15.76 -5.65
C LEU A 55 -2.83 14.49 -5.04
N TRP A 56 -2.28 13.35 -5.43
CA TRP A 56 -2.68 12.03 -4.94
C TRP A 56 -1.48 11.11 -4.72
N ASN A 57 -1.58 10.21 -3.75
CA ASN A 57 -0.66 9.09 -3.63
C ASN A 57 -1.22 7.90 -4.42
N THR A 58 -0.52 7.51 -5.48
CA THR A 58 -1.08 6.67 -6.54
C THR A 58 -0.12 5.58 -6.95
N ALA A 59 -0.62 4.37 -7.19
CA ALA A 59 0.11 3.32 -7.87
C ALA A 59 -0.47 3.11 -9.27
N VAL A 60 0.39 3.21 -10.28
CA VAL A 60 0.06 2.97 -11.69
C VAL A 60 0.43 1.54 -12.04
N VAL A 61 -0.45 0.83 -12.74
CA VAL A 61 -0.20 -0.53 -13.23
C VAL A 61 0.00 -0.49 -14.74
N ILE A 62 1.18 -0.90 -15.17
CA ILE A 62 1.58 -0.97 -16.57
C ILE A 62 1.65 -2.43 -16.99
N SER A 63 0.91 -2.79 -18.04
CA SER A 63 0.90 -4.12 -18.65
C SER A 63 2.25 -4.49 -19.24
N ASN A 64 2.52 -5.79 -19.36
CA ASN A 64 3.67 -6.33 -20.07
C ASN A 64 3.72 -5.92 -21.55
N SER A 65 2.61 -5.51 -22.15
CA SER A 65 2.58 -4.92 -23.50
C SER A 65 3.12 -3.49 -23.57
N GLY A 66 3.32 -2.84 -22.42
CA GLY A 66 3.62 -1.42 -22.29
C GLY A 66 2.40 -0.50 -22.21
N ALA A 67 1.17 -1.04 -22.28
CA ALA A 67 -0.05 -0.25 -22.08
C ALA A 67 -0.26 0.06 -20.58
N VAL A 68 -0.72 1.27 -20.25
CA VAL A 68 -1.20 1.58 -18.90
C VAL A 68 -2.55 0.90 -18.71
N LEU A 69 -2.67 0.00 -17.72
CA LEU A 69 -3.94 -0.66 -17.39
C LEU A 69 -4.86 0.24 -16.56
N GLY A 70 -4.26 1.09 -15.74
CA GLY A 70 -4.96 2.03 -14.89
C GLY A 70 -4.15 2.37 -13.65
N LYS A 71 -4.84 2.91 -12.64
CA LYS A 71 -4.25 3.37 -11.38
C LYS A 71 -5.13 3.07 -10.18
N THR A 72 -4.52 3.05 -9.00
CA THR A 72 -5.20 3.00 -7.70
C THR A 72 -4.63 4.07 -6.78
N ARG A 73 -5.49 4.73 -6.02
CA ARG A 73 -5.13 5.80 -5.08
C ARG A 73 -5.12 5.27 -3.65
N LYS A 74 -4.32 5.89 -2.78
CA LYS A 74 -4.16 5.46 -1.38
C LYS A 74 -5.46 5.69 -0.60
N ASN A 75 -6.14 4.60 -0.22
CA ASN A 75 -7.41 4.67 0.50
C ASN A 75 -7.28 5.26 1.92
N HIS A 76 -6.20 4.94 2.64
CA HIS A 76 -6.00 5.35 4.03
C HIS A 76 -4.79 6.27 4.16
N ILE A 77 -5.00 7.52 4.54
CA ILE A 77 -3.95 8.54 4.63
C ILE A 77 -3.50 8.71 6.09
N PRO A 78 -2.21 8.51 6.41
CA PRO A 78 -1.71 8.73 7.76
C PRO A 78 -1.69 10.22 8.12
N ARG A 79 -1.84 10.47 9.41
CA ARG A 79 -1.72 11.79 10.05
C ARG A 79 -0.83 11.76 11.29
N VAL A 80 0.09 10.79 11.36
CA VAL A 80 0.80 10.41 12.59
C VAL A 80 2.28 10.78 12.52
N GLY A 81 2.76 11.54 13.51
CA GLY A 81 4.17 11.90 13.65
C GLY A 81 4.73 12.62 12.42
N ASP A 82 5.82 12.09 11.86
CA ASP A 82 6.43 12.61 10.64
C ASP A 82 5.69 12.22 9.35
N PHE A 83 4.70 11.32 9.42
CA PHE A 83 3.87 10.90 8.29
C PHE A 83 2.69 11.86 8.09
N ASN A 84 3.00 13.14 7.84
CA ASN A 84 2.04 14.23 7.61
C ASN A 84 1.48 14.22 6.17
N GLU A 85 1.12 13.04 5.69
CA GLU A 85 0.70 12.83 4.30
C GLU A 85 -0.61 13.58 3.96
N SER A 86 -1.51 13.73 4.92
CA SER A 86 -2.78 14.45 4.73
C SER A 86 -2.63 15.94 4.42
N THR A 87 -1.43 16.50 4.60
CA THR A 87 -1.12 17.88 4.17
C THR A 87 -0.99 17.98 2.64
N TYR A 88 -0.71 16.87 1.97
CA TYR A 88 -0.41 16.82 0.54
C TYR A 88 -1.58 16.28 -0.30
N TYR A 89 -2.30 15.27 0.20
CA TYR A 89 -3.35 14.60 -0.56
C TYR A 89 -4.47 14.02 0.32
N MET A 90 -5.61 13.79 -0.31
CA MET A 90 -6.83 13.27 0.33
C MET A 90 -6.96 11.75 0.16
N GLU A 91 -7.90 11.16 0.90
CA GLU A 91 -8.25 9.74 0.82
C GLU A 91 -8.70 9.37 -0.60
N GLY A 92 -8.20 8.22 -1.10
CA GLY A 92 -8.46 7.76 -2.45
C GLY A 92 -9.94 7.54 -2.75
N ASN A 93 -10.34 7.88 -3.98
CA ASN A 93 -11.72 7.81 -4.46
C ASN A 93 -11.97 6.70 -5.50
N LEU A 94 -11.01 5.79 -5.69
CA LEU A 94 -11.06 4.74 -6.71
C LEU A 94 -11.47 3.36 -6.17
N GLY A 95 -11.76 3.27 -4.87
CA GLY A 95 -12.14 2.03 -4.21
C GLY A 95 -10.98 1.03 -4.14
N HIS A 96 -11.25 -0.23 -4.48
CA HIS A 96 -10.29 -1.34 -4.31
C HIS A 96 -10.06 -2.09 -5.64
N PRO A 97 -9.55 -1.41 -6.69
CA PRO A 97 -9.43 -2.02 -8.00
C PRO A 97 -8.47 -3.22 -8.00
N VAL A 98 -8.81 -4.23 -8.79
CA VAL A 98 -7.98 -5.40 -9.07
C VAL A 98 -7.70 -5.41 -10.57
N PHE A 99 -6.44 -5.55 -10.93
CA PHE A 99 -5.96 -5.50 -12.30
C PHE A 99 -5.77 -6.92 -12.82
N GLN A 100 -6.56 -7.31 -13.81
CA GLN A 100 -6.35 -8.55 -14.53
C GLN A 100 -5.15 -8.41 -15.46
N THR A 101 -4.14 -9.24 -15.27
CA THR A 101 -2.96 -9.32 -16.14
C THR A 101 -2.83 -10.72 -16.72
N GLN A 102 -1.89 -10.92 -17.64
CA GLN A 102 -1.56 -12.27 -18.12
C GLN A 102 -0.91 -13.15 -17.03
N PHE A 103 -0.41 -12.53 -15.95
CA PHE A 103 0.31 -13.20 -14.86
C PHE A 103 -0.52 -13.35 -13.58
N GLY A 104 -1.83 -13.05 -13.64
CA GLY A 104 -2.73 -13.11 -12.49
C GLY A 104 -3.44 -11.79 -12.18
N ARG A 105 -4.34 -11.85 -11.21
CA ARG A 105 -5.10 -10.71 -10.69
C ARG A 105 -4.32 -10.05 -9.56
N ILE A 106 -3.87 -8.82 -9.80
CA ILE A 106 -3.04 -8.09 -8.85
C ILE A 106 -3.77 -6.87 -8.28
N ALA A 107 -3.45 -6.51 -7.03
CA ALA A 107 -3.92 -5.30 -6.38
C ALA A 107 -2.78 -4.59 -5.65
N VAL A 108 -2.99 -3.33 -5.27
CA VAL A 108 -1.98 -2.53 -4.57
C VAL A 108 -2.58 -1.86 -3.34
N ASN A 109 -2.25 -2.39 -2.15
CA ASN A 109 -2.58 -1.77 -0.88
C ASN A 109 -1.46 -0.80 -0.49
N ILE A 110 -1.67 0.50 -0.64
CA ILE A 110 -0.59 1.48 -0.50
C ILE A 110 -0.30 1.82 0.97
N CYS A 111 0.92 1.54 1.41
CA CYS A 111 1.55 2.00 2.65
C CYS A 111 0.69 1.86 3.92
N TYR A 112 0.06 2.94 4.39
CA TYR A 112 -0.72 2.98 5.64
C TYR A 112 -2.02 2.16 5.57
N GLY A 113 -2.49 1.82 4.37
CA GLY A 113 -3.54 0.84 4.18
C GLY A 113 -3.18 -0.56 4.72
N ARG A 114 -1.90 -0.82 5.05
CA ARG A 114 -1.47 -2.05 5.71
C ARG A 114 -2.13 -2.29 7.07
N HIS A 115 -2.44 -1.22 7.79
CA HIS A 115 -3.00 -1.27 9.14
C HIS A 115 -4.51 -1.57 9.16
N HIS A 116 -5.14 -1.66 7.98
CA HIS A 116 -6.60 -1.73 7.85
C HIS A 116 -6.98 -3.10 7.27
N PRO A 117 -7.38 -4.08 8.11
CA PRO A 117 -7.81 -5.41 7.65
C PRO A 117 -8.89 -5.34 6.56
N LEU A 118 -9.83 -4.39 6.68
CA LEU A 118 -10.88 -4.17 5.70
C LEU A 118 -10.34 -3.76 4.31
N ASN A 119 -9.25 -3.00 4.25
CA ASN A 119 -8.65 -2.60 2.97
C ASN A 119 -8.08 -3.83 2.24
N TRP A 120 -7.38 -4.71 2.95
CA TRP A 120 -6.91 -5.99 2.40
C TRP A 120 -8.07 -6.89 1.97
N LEU A 121 -9.10 -6.98 2.81
CA LEU A 121 -10.29 -7.79 2.54
C LEU A 121 -10.96 -7.36 1.24
N MET A 122 -11.14 -6.07 1.01
CA MET A 122 -11.85 -5.59 -0.17
C MET A 122 -11.12 -5.90 -1.48
N TYR A 123 -9.79 -5.81 -1.53
CA TYR A 123 -9.03 -6.28 -2.70
C TYR A 123 -9.20 -7.79 -2.94
N SER A 124 -9.24 -8.59 -1.88
CA SER A 124 -9.45 -10.04 -1.96
C SER A 124 -10.88 -10.40 -2.38
N ILE A 125 -11.90 -9.70 -1.86
CA ILE A 125 -13.30 -9.84 -2.31
C ILE A 125 -13.40 -9.55 -3.82
N ASN A 126 -12.66 -8.56 -4.31
CA ASN A 126 -12.58 -8.23 -5.73
C ASN A 126 -11.70 -9.22 -6.54
N GLY A 127 -11.21 -10.29 -5.92
CA GLY A 127 -10.57 -11.41 -6.59
C GLY A 127 -9.05 -11.33 -6.71
N ALA A 128 -8.37 -10.44 -5.96
CA ALA A 128 -6.91 -10.35 -5.99
C ALA A 128 -6.22 -11.65 -5.57
N GLU A 129 -5.26 -12.11 -6.37
CA GLU A 129 -4.40 -13.27 -6.09
C GLU A 129 -3.06 -12.84 -5.47
N ILE A 130 -2.58 -11.64 -5.84
CA ILE A 130 -1.40 -11.00 -5.26
C ILE A 130 -1.77 -9.56 -4.87
N ILE A 131 -1.49 -9.19 -3.62
CA ILE A 131 -1.64 -7.81 -3.14
C ILE A 131 -0.27 -7.23 -2.80
N PHE A 132 0.20 -6.28 -3.61
CA PHE A 132 1.42 -5.54 -3.35
C PHE A 132 1.18 -4.47 -2.28
N ASN A 133 2.15 -4.30 -1.38
CA ASN A 133 2.11 -3.28 -0.33
C ASN A 133 3.38 -2.42 -0.34
N PRO A 134 3.47 -1.46 -1.29
CA PRO A 134 4.56 -0.49 -1.32
C PRO A 134 4.44 0.47 -0.13
N SER A 135 5.48 0.57 0.67
CA SER A 135 5.52 1.29 1.92
C SER A 135 6.80 2.14 2.06
N ALA A 136 6.69 3.19 2.85
CA ALA A 136 7.82 3.94 3.38
C ALA A 136 7.51 4.16 4.86
N THR A 137 8.25 3.48 5.74
CA THR A 137 7.98 3.56 7.19
C THR A 137 9.25 3.33 8.02
N ILE A 138 9.28 3.92 9.22
CA ILE A 138 10.44 4.01 10.11
C ILE A 138 10.03 3.69 11.55
N GLY A 139 11.03 3.51 12.41
CA GLY A 139 10.85 3.52 13.86
C GLY A 139 10.46 2.16 14.47
N ALA A 140 10.85 1.96 15.73
CA ALA A 140 10.74 0.68 16.43
C ALA A 140 9.29 0.18 16.55
N LEU A 141 8.34 1.09 16.81
CA LEU A 141 6.92 0.74 16.91
C LEU A 141 6.36 0.25 15.58
N SER A 142 6.71 0.90 14.46
CA SER A 142 6.24 0.41 13.17
C SER A 142 6.89 -0.90 12.78
N GLU A 143 8.17 -1.07 13.10
CA GLU A 143 8.92 -2.26 12.69
C GLU A 143 8.39 -3.54 13.34
N SER A 144 7.93 -3.48 14.59
CA SER A 144 7.33 -4.63 15.27
C SER A 144 6.04 -5.13 14.60
N MET A 145 5.30 -4.24 13.92
CA MET A 145 4.09 -4.59 13.17
C MET A 145 4.39 -5.16 11.76
N TRP A 146 5.55 -4.82 11.18
CA TRP A 146 5.92 -5.21 9.81
C TRP A 146 5.82 -6.72 9.51
N PRO A 147 6.29 -7.64 10.37
CA PRO A 147 6.17 -9.07 10.10
C PRO A 147 4.78 -9.64 10.34
N VAL A 148 3.84 -8.84 10.87
CA VAL A 148 2.51 -9.26 11.33
C VAL A 148 1.45 -8.93 10.27
N GLU A 149 1.32 -7.67 9.87
CA GLU A 149 0.13 -7.16 9.19
C GLU A 149 -0.06 -7.74 7.78
N ALA A 150 0.95 -7.62 6.92
CA ALA A 150 0.87 -8.17 5.57
C ALA A 150 0.84 -9.71 5.56
N ARG A 151 1.49 -10.35 6.55
CA ARG A 151 1.42 -11.81 6.73
C ARG A 151 0.01 -12.25 7.14
N ASN A 152 -0.61 -11.55 8.09
CA ASN A 152 -1.99 -11.80 8.49
C ASN A 152 -2.96 -11.58 7.31
N ALA A 153 -2.74 -10.54 6.51
CA ALA A 153 -3.54 -10.28 5.32
C ALA A 153 -3.48 -11.45 4.32
N ALA A 154 -2.32 -12.06 4.09
CA ALA A 154 -2.21 -13.24 3.22
C ALA A 154 -3.05 -14.42 3.74
N ILE A 155 -2.95 -14.69 5.04
CA ILE A 155 -3.69 -15.77 5.73
C ILE A 155 -5.20 -15.54 5.70
N ALA A 156 -5.66 -14.35 6.13
CA ALA A 156 -7.08 -14.06 6.26
C ALA A 156 -7.80 -14.00 4.90
N ASN A 157 -7.04 -13.75 3.83
CA ASN A 157 -7.60 -13.49 2.51
C ASN A 157 -7.30 -14.54 1.44
N HIS A 158 -6.51 -15.56 1.76
CA HIS A 158 -6.12 -16.61 0.81
C HIS A 158 -5.54 -16.05 -0.49
N CYS A 159 -4.59 -15.13 -0.33
CA CYS A 159 -3.83 -14.50 -1.41
C CYS A 159 -2.36 -14.37 -1.02
N PHE A 160 -1.51 -14.07 -1.99
CA PHE A 160 -0.13 -13.66 -1.71
C PHE A 160 -0.08 -12.18 -1.34
N THR A 161 0.80 -11.81 -0.43
CA THR A 161 1.10 -10.40 -0.12
C THR A 161 2.58 -10.11 -0.29
N CYS A 162 2.89 -8.94 -0.83
CA CYS A 162 4.27 -8.50 -1.09
C CYS A 162 4.52 -7.18 -0.35
N ALA A 163 5.05 -7.25 0.87
CA ALA A 163 5.37 -6.09 1.68
C ALA A 163 6.74 -5.53 1.27
N ILE A 164 6.78 -4.28 0.81
CA ILE A 164 8.00 -3.64 0.30
C ILE A 164 8.20 -2.34 1.05
N ASN A 165 9.31 -2.18 1.78
CA ASN A 165 9.65 -0.92 2.44
C ASN A 165 10.87 -0.27 1.78
N ARG A 166 10.94 1.05 1.88
CA ARG A 166 12.14 1.84 1.60
C ARG A 166 13.30 1.42 2.52
N VAL A 167 14.54 1.74 2.12
CA VAL A 167 15.76 1.57 2.92
C VAL A 167 16.53 2.88 3.02
N GLY A 168 17.36 3.02 4.06
CA GLY A 168 18.27 4.14 4.22
C GLY A 168 17.74 5.25 5.12
N LYS A 169 18.46 6.39 5.13
CA LYS A 169 18.11 7.59 5.88
C LYS A 169 17.97 8.78 4.94
N GLU A 170 17.14 9.73 5.30
CA GLU A 170 16.93 10.95 4.53
C GLU A 170 17.05 12.16 5.44
N HIS A 171 17.76 13.19 4.95
CA HIS A 171 17.98 14.44 5.65
C HIS A 171 17.43 15.58 4.79
N PHE A 172 16.78 16.56 5.42
CA PHE A 172 16.14 17.67 4.72
C PHE A 172 16.81 19.02 5.02
N PRO A 173 16.76 19.99 4.08
CA PRO A 173 17.45 21.27 4.25
C PRO A 173 16.99 22.09 5.45
N ASN A 174 15.69 22.07 5.75
CA ASN A 174 15.09 22.82 6.84
C ASN A 174 14.71 21.89 8.00
N GLU A 175 14.78 22.41 9.23
CA GLU A 175 14.34 21.67 10.42
C GLU A 175 12.82 21.49 10.43
N PHE A 176 12.36 20.33 10.91
CA PHE A 176 10.95 20.05 11.15
C PHE A 176 10.75 19.36 12.51
N THR A 177 9.50 19.24 12.97
CA THR A 177 9.16 18.57 14.23
C THR A 177 8.19 17.42 14.00
N SER A 178 8.38 16.33 14.75
CA SER A 178 7.56 15.12 14.68
C SER A 178 6.27 15.17 15.50
N GLY A 179 5.99 16.29 16.19
CA GLY A 179 4.83 16.42 17.06
C GLY A 179 4.90 15.61 18.36
N ASP A 180 6.09 15.17 18.77
CA ASP A 180 6.35 14.37 19.98
C ASP A 180 6.96 15.18 21.14
N GLY A 181 7.00 16.51 21.01
CA GLY A 181 7.58 17.43 21.99
C GLY A 181 9.10 17.50 21.99
N LYS A 182 9.79 16.76 21.11
CA LYS A 182 11.25 16.87 20.96
C LYS A 182 11.65 18.09 20.12
N LYS A 183 12.95 18.38 20.11
CA LYS A 183 13.53 19.47 19.33
C LYS A 183 13.35 19.23 17.83
N ALA A 184 13.31 20.33 17.08
CA ALA A 184 13.35 20.29 15.63
C ALA A 184 14.67 19.66 15.15
N HIS A 185 14.61 19.01 13.99
CA HIS A 185 15.72 18.24 13.44
C HIS A 185 15.62 18.14 11.92
N HIS A 186 16.70 17.68 11.28
CA HIS A 186 16.78 17.48 9.84
C HIS A 186 16.65 16.00 9.40
N ASP A 187 16.92 15.04 10.29
CA ASP A 187 16.90 13.59 10.00
C ASP A 187 15.48 13.03 10.14
N PHE A 188 14.90 12.51 9.07
CA PHE A 188 13.57 11.89 9.12
C PHE A 188 13.56 10.56 9.87
N GLY A 189 14.70 9.87 9.91
CA GLY A 189 14.86 8.57 10.51
C GLY A 189 15.21 7.49 9.50
N TYR A 190 15.28 6.27 10.01
CA TYR A 190 15.81 5.13 9.28
C TYR A 190 14.70 4.22 8.77
N PHE A 191 14.60 4.11 7.44
CA PHE A 191 13.75 3.14 6.76
C PHE A 191 14.38 1.76 6.85
N TYR A 192 13.62 0.80 7.38
CA TYR A 192 14.15 -0.48 7.83
C TYR A 192 14.04 -1.62 6.80
N GLY A 193 13.69 -1.33 5.54
CA GLY A 193 13.65 -2.34 4.47
C GLY A 193 12.84 -3.57 4.86
N SER A 194 13.51 -4.73 4.97
CA SER A 194 12.87 -5.97 5.42
C SER A 194 11.72 -6.44 4.53
N SER A 195 11.76 -6.09 3.25
CA SER A 195 10.75 -6.49 2.26
C SER A 195 10.66 -8.01 2.17
N TYR A 196 9.44 -8.55 2.05
CA TYR A 196 9.19 -10.00 2.03
C TYR A 196 7.91 -10.35 1.26
N VAL A 197 7.74 -11.63 0.95
CA VAL A 197 6.51 -12.20 0.40
C VAL A 197 5.90 -13.16 1.43
N ALA A 198 4.58 -13.05 1.66
CA ALA A 198 3.81 -14.02 2.43
C ALA A 198 2.82 -14.76 1.53
N ALA A 199 2.61 -16.04 1.85
CA ALA A 199 1.75 -16.95 1.12
C ALA A 199 0.43 -17.20 1.88
N PRO A 200 -0.63 -17.64 1.17
CA PRO A 200 -1.94 -17.93 1.78
C PRO A 200 -1.91 -19.05 2.83
N ASP A 201 -0.94 -19.96 2.75
CA ASP A 201 -0.75 -21.08 3.69
C ASP A 201 0.02 -20.69 4.97
N SER A 202 0.18 -19.38 5.22
CA SER A 202 0.96 -18.76 6.29
C SER A 202 2.49 -18.79 6.14
N SER A 203 3.03 -19.54 5.17
CA SER A 203 4.46 -19.52 4.88
C SER A 203 4.89 -18.13 4.37
N ARG A 204 6.18 -17.82 4.51
CA ARG A 204 6.74 -16.53 4.06
C ARG A 204 8.22 -16.63 3.78
N THR A 205 8.71 -15.74 2.94
CA THR A 205 10.15 -15.57 2.73
C THR A 205 10.81 -14.92 3.95
N PRO A 206 12.14 -15.10 4.11
CA PRO A 206 12.96 -14.18 4.89
C PRO A 206 12.78 -12.73 4.40
N GLY A 207 13.00 -11.76 5.28
CA GLY A 207 13.06 -10.36 4.91
C GLY A 207 14.38 -10.02 4.22
N LEU A 208 14.34 -9.08 3.25
CA LEU A 208 15.53 -8.46 2.71
C LEU A 208 16.29 -7.66 3.77
N SER A 209 17.48 -7.18 3.41
CA SER A 209 18.32 -6.33 4.25
C SER A 209 17.56 -5.09 4.76
N ARG A 210 17.91 -4.64 5.97
CA ARG A 210 17.34 -3.43 6.57
C ARG A 210 17.94 -2.13 6.02
N ASN A 211 19.19 -2.17 5.56
CA ASN A 211 19.99 -0.98 5.18
C ASN A 211 20.49 -1.00 3.73
N ARG A 212 20.41 -2.12 3.02
CA ARG A 212 20.93 -2.23 1.67
C ARG A 212 19.81 -2.32 0.66
N GLU A 213 20.05 -1.74 -0.51
CA GLU A 213 19.24 -2.01 -1.70
C GLU A 213 19.19 -3.52 -1.95
N GLY A 214 18.07 -3.99 -2.49
CA GLY A 214 17.89 -5.41 -2.76
C GLY A 214 16.72 -5.68 -3.68
N LEU A 215 16.84 -6.79 -4.41
CA LEU A 215 15.80 -7.35 -5.25
C LEU A 215 15.39 -8.70 -4.65
N LEU A 216 14.10 -8.87 -4.38
CA LEU A 216 13.52 -10.15 -3.98
C LEU A 216 12.79 -10.76 -5.18
N VAL A 217 13.24 -11.93 -5.61
CA VAL A 217 12.57 -12.74 -6.62
C VAL A 217 11.92 -13.93 -5.89
N ALA A 218 10.62 -14.12 -6.09
CA ALA A 218 9.86 -15.23 -5.52
C ALA A 218 8.99 -15.86 -6.60
N GLU A 219 9.13 -17.16 -6.79
CA GLU A 219 8.27 -17.94 -7.69
C GLU A 219 7.04 -18.43 -6.91
N LEU A 220 5.85 -18.14 -7.42
CA LEU A 220 4.58 -18.38 -6.73
C LEU A 220 3.65 -19.19 -7.64
N ASN A 221 3.08 -20.27 -7.10
CA ASN A 221 1.98 -20.97 -7.76
C ASN A 221 0.65 -20.35 -7.31
N LEU A 222 0.00 -19.58 -8.20
CA LEU A 222 -1.27 -18.91 -7.89
C LEU A 222 -2.43 -19.87 -7.57
N ASN A 223 -2.33 -21.13 -7.98
CA ASN A 223 -3.32 -22.15 -7.61
C ASN A 223 -3.34 -22.43 -6.10
N LEU A 224 -2.27 -22.09 -5.37
CA LEU A 224 -2.24 -22.23 -3.91
C LEU A 224 -3.36 -21.43 -3.24
N CYS A 225 -3.72 -20.27 -3.78
CA CYS A 225 -4.86 -19.48 -3.29
C CYS A 225 -6.15 -20.31 -3.27
N ARG A 226 -6.43 -21.06 -4.35
CA ARG A 226 -7.61 -21.95 -4.40
C ARG A 226 -7.46 -23.16 -3.50
N GLN A 227 -6.28 -23.81 -3.50
CA GLN A 227 -6.03 -25.01 -2.70
C GLN A 227 -6.22 -24.75 -1.20
N ILE A 228 -5.78 -23.59 -0.70
CA ILE A 228 -6.01 -23.23 0.70
C ILE A 228 -7.48 -22.87 0.95
N ASN A 229 -8.18 -22.23 0.00
CA ASN A 229 -9.62 -22.03 0.09
C ASN A 229 -10.39 -23.36 0.20
N ASP A 230 -9.96 -24.43 -0.46
CA ASP A 230 -10.65 -25.72 -0.40
C ASP A 230 -10.52 -26.41 0.98
N ILE A 231 -9.44 -26.14 1.72
CA ILE A 231 -9.21 -26.67 3.08
C ILE A 231 -9.83 -25.76 4.15
N TRP A 232 -9.52 -24.46 4.08
CA TRP A 232 -9.93 -23.44 5.04
C TRP A 232 -10.65 -22.32 4.32
N ASN A 233 -11.88 -22.53 3.89
CA ASN A 233 -12.60 -21.50 3.15
C ASN A 233 -13.09 -20.34 4.05
N PHE A 234 -12.20 -19.42 4.41
CA PHE A 234 -12.54 -18.24 5.23
C PHE A 234 -13.51 -17.31 4.50
N LYS A 235 -13.56 -17.37 3.17
CA LYS A 235 -14.54 -16.64 2.37
C LYS A 235 -15.95 -17.24 2.53
N MET A 236 -16.07 -18.57 2.50
CA MET A 236 -17.33 -19.28 2.73
C MET A 236 -17.93 -19.00 4.11
N THR A 237 -17.08 -18.90 5.14
CA THR A 237 -17.50 -18.62 6.52
C THR A 237 -17.44 -17.13 6.90
N GLY A 238 -17.15 -16.24 5.95
CA GLY A 238 -16.89 -14.82 6.21
C GLY A 238 -18.10 -14.00 6.65
N ARG A 239 -19.33 -14.51 6.46
CA ARG A 239 -20.61 -13.87 6.84
C ARG A 239 -20.68 -12.38 6.45
N TYR A 240 -20.18 -12.03 5.28
CA TYR A 240 -19.99 -10.63 4.89
C TYR A 240 -21.28 -9.79 4.90
N GLU A 241 -22.44 -10.38 4.61
CA GLU A 241 -23.74 -9.70 4.71
C GLU A 241 -24.08 -9.27 6.15
N MET A 242 -23.71 -10.09 7.15
CA MET A 242 -23.90 -9.74 8.56
C MET A 242 -23.02 -8.54 8.91
N TYR A 243 -21.72 -8.61 8.61
CA TYR A 243 -20.78 -7.52 8.89
C TYR A 243 -21.12 -6.23 8.15
N ALA A 244 -21.64 -6.31 6.92
CA ALA A 244 -22.08 -5.14 6.18
C ALA A 244 -23.21 -4.40 6.92
N ARG A 245 -24.21 -5.12 7.44
CA ARG A 245 -25.29 -4.52 8.24
C ARG A 245 -24.80 -3.96 9.57
N GLU A 246 -23.92 -4.69 10.27
CA GLU A 246 -23.35 -4.24 11.54
C GLU A 246 -22.49 -2.98 11.37
N LEU A 247 -21.64 -2.92 10.34
CA LEU A 247 -20.85 -1.72 10.02
C LEU A 247 -21.75 -0.56 9.61
N ALA A 248 -22.78 -0.81 8.80
CA ALA A 248 -23.74 0.22 8.40
C ALA A 248 -24.50 0.82 9.58
N GLU A 249 -24.78 0.03 10.63
CA GLU A 249 -25.35 0.52 11.87
C GLU A 249 -24.31 1.29 12.70
N ALA A 250 -23.10 0.74 12.83
CA ALA A 250 -22.03 1.30 13.66
C ALA A 250 -21.53 2.69 13.22
N VAL A 251 -21.66 3.03 11.93
CA VAL A 251 -21.24 4.33 11.39
C VAL A 251 -22.30 5.42 11.52
N LYS A 252 -23.51 5.11 12.00
CA LYS A 252 -24.57 6.11 12.18
C LYS A 252 -24.23 7.07 13.34
N PRO A 253 -24.54 8.39 13.22
CA PRO A 253 -24.23 9.37 14.27
C PRO A 253 -24.86 9.07 15.65
N ASN A 254 -25.97 8.32 15.67
CA ASN A 254 -26.72 7.96 16.86
C ASN A 254 -26.50 6.50 17.30
N TYR A 255 -25.46 5.84 16.78
CA TYR A 255 -25.15 4.46 17.14
C TYR A 255 -24.89 4.30 18.64
N SER A 256 -25.58 3.34 19.26
CA SER A 256 -25.33 2.91 20.63
C SER A 256 -24.67 1.54 20.59
N PRO A 257 -23.42 1.39 21.09
CA PRO A 257 -22.72 0.10 21.09
C PRO A 257 -23.50 -0.99 21.81
N ASN A 258 -23.47 -2.21 21.26
CA ASN A 258 -24.11 -3.38 21.86
C ASN A 258 -23.32 -3.84 23.11
N ILE A 259 -23.60 -3.22 24.26
CA ILE A 259 -22.95 -3.47 25.56
C ILE A 259 -23.99 -3.99 26.55
N VAL A 260 -23.76 -5.19 27.08
CA VAL A 260 -24.59 -5.80 28.13
C VAL A 260 -24.04 -5.38 29.50
N LYS A 261 -24.92 -5.01 30.44
CA LYS A 261 -24.59 -4.60 31.82
C LYS A 261 -25.33 -5.48 32.83
N GLU A 262 -24.77 -5.59 34.03
CA GLU A 262 -25.42 -6.18 35.22
C GLU A 262 -26.59 -5.31 35.70
#